data_AF-A0A382XW36-F1
#
_entry.id   AF-A0A382XW36-F1
#
_cell.length_a   1.000
_cell.length_b   1.000
_cell.length_c   1.000
_cell.angle_alpha   90.00
_cell.angle_beta   90.00
_cell.angle_gamma   90.00
#
_symmetry.space_group_name_H-M   'P 1'
#
loop_
_entity.id
_entity.type
_entity.pdbx_description
1 polymer ?
#
loop_
_entity_poly.entity_id
_entity_poly.type
_entity_poly.pdbx_seq_one_letter_code
_entity_poly.pdbx_strand_id
1 'polypeptide(L)'
;RFNVTDEHLGFLQRCGVNAMAANQMSYDRDIGWDVDEPAGMKEKAASFGVDLEMVALPLNKLSDDGEWTPHYMRGNFDKGEKEVEMVCKMVQAAGEAGIPAIKYFLCEMENQRTGALPLGRGGVRYSTWDLSQADPSDQRWGETVSADQNWERVTFFLERVIPVAKKYKVRMACHPCDPWLPAGYRGVDRILGGYDGFSKFIEICENPYHGLNLCLGCMAESVENPREDVPKILKYFGEKKKIHLIHYRNIVGGQNKFQEVYPDEGD
;
A
#
# COMPACT_ATOMS: atom_id res chain seq x y z
N ARG A 1 14.35 -0.44 4.79
CA ARG A 1 13.55 -1.11 3.73
C ARG A 1 14.54 -1.60 2.67
N PHE A 2 14.33 -2.77 2.08
CA PHE A 2 15.26 -3.32 1.09
C PHE A 2 15.20 -2.58 -0.26
N ASN A 3 16.37 -2.50 -0.89
CA ASN A 3 16.63 -1.98 -2.24
C ASN A 3 17.76 -2.81 -2.89
N VAL A 4 18.20 -2.50 -4.10
CA VAL A 4 19.16 -3.31 -4.90
C VAL A 4 20.64 -3.07 -4.56
N THR A 5 20.95 -2.71 -3.31
CA THR A 5 22.36 -2.59 -2.86
C THR A 5 22.95 -3.97 -2.59
N ASP A 6 24.27 -4.11 -2.71
CA ASP A 6 24.98 -5.37 -2.46
C ASP A 6 24.70 -5.94 -1.07
N GLU A 7 24.64 -5.06 -0.06
CA GLU A 7 24.31 -5.45 1.32
C GLU A 7 22.91 -6.06 1.42
N HIS A 8 21.91 -5.39 0.84
CA HIS A 8 20.53 -5.85 0.86
C HIS A 8 20.35 -7.14 0.06
N LEU A 9 20.88 -7.20 -1.16
CA LEU A 9 20.76 -8.39 -2.02
C LEU A 9 21.49 -9.59 -1.42
N GLY A 10 22.69 -9.39 -0.89
CA GLY A 10 23.41 -10.44 -0.18
C GLY A 10 22.67 -10.93 1.07
N PHE A 11 21.99 -10.04 1.81
CA PHE A 11 21.13 -10.44 2.92
C PHE A 11 19.92 -11.27 2.44
N LEU A 12 19.20 -10.80 1.42
CA LEU A 12 18.04 -11.49 0.86
C LEU A 12 18.39 -12.89 0.36
N GLN A 13 19.52 -13.03 -0.34
CA GLN A 13 20.04 -14.32 -0.80
C GLN A 13 20.30 -15.29 0.36
N ARG A 14 20.94 -14.84 1.44
CA ARG A 14 21.18 -15.67 2.64
C ARG A 14 19.89 -16.08 3.35
N CYS A 15 18.83 -15.28 3.21
CA CYS A 15 17.50 -15.59 3.72
C CYS A 15 16.67 -16.48 2.77
N GLY A 16 17.23 -16.93 1.64
CA GLY A 16 16.51 -17.77 0.68
C GLY A 16 15.43 -17.03 -0.12
N VAL A 17 15.55 -15.70 -0.24
CA VAL A 17 14.60 -14.90 -1.01
C VAL A 17 14.93 -14.96 -2.50
N ASN A 18 13.99 -15.42 -3.32
CA ASN A 18 14.15 -15.51 -4.77
C ASN A 18 13.63 -14.29 -5.53
N ALA A 19 12.68 -13.54 -4.95
CA ALA A 19 12.08 -12.37 -5.59
C ALA A 19 11.92 -11.22 -4.59
N MET A 20 12.05 -10.00 -5.06
CA MET A 20 12.00 -8.80 -4.23
C MET A 20 11.08 -7.71 -4.78
N ALA A 21 10.64 -6.84 -3.86
CA ALA A 21 9.99 -5.58 -4.18
C ALA A 21 10.88 -4.42 -3.73
N ALA A 22 11.33 -3.58 -4.66
CA ALA A 22 12.06 -2.36 -4.32
C ALA A 22 11.09 -1.29 -3.80
N ASN A 23 11.44 -0.65 -2.70
CA ASN A 23 10.56 0.31 -2.02
C ASN A 23 10.91 1.77 -2.31
N GLN A 24 12.05 2.00 -2.97
CA GLN A 24 12.60 3.32 -3.22
C GLN A 24 13.25 3.30 -4.60
N MET A 25 12.91 4.31 -5.38
CA MET A 25 13.48 4.61 -6.69
C MET A 25 13.56 6.12 -6.80
N SER A 26 14.56 6.62 -7.50
CA SER A 26 14.60 8.04 -7.81
C SER A 26 13.51 8.38 -8.83
N TYR A 27 13.09 9.64 -8.88
CA TYR A 27 12.15 10.10 -9.90
C TYR A 27 12.33 11.59 -10.15
N ASP A 28 11.99 11.99 -11.35
CA ASP A 28 11.92 13.37 -11.80
C ASP A 28 10.46 13.80 -11.92
N ARG A 29 10.18 15.10 -11.70
CA ARG A 29 8.80 15.61 -11.68
C ARG A 29 8.17 15.71 -13.08
N ASP A 30 8.96 15.81 -14.14
CA ASP A 30 8.46 15.97 -15.50
C ASP A 30 8.32 14.61 -16.21
N ILE A 31 9.27 13.70 -15.99
CA ILE A 31 9.29 12.40 -16.66
C ILE A 31 8.85 11.22 -15.79
N GLY A 32 8.79 11.37 -14.45
CA GLY A 32 8.52 10.26 -13.55
C GLY A 32 9.77 9.40 -13.36
N TRP A 33 9.68 8.10 -13.66
CA TRP A 33 10.85 7.21 -13.62
C TRP A 33 11.59 7.25 -14.96
N ASP A 34 12.91 7.39 -14.89
CA ASP A 34 13.78 7.04 -16.01
C ASP A 34 13.66 5.53 -16.24
N VAL A 35 13.39 5.10 -17.47
CA VAL A 35 13.20 3.68 -17.81
C VAL A 35 14.46 2.86 -17.60
N ASP A 36 15.64 3.48 -17.69
CA ASP A 36 16.92 2.79 -17.51
C ASP A 36 17.18 2.44 -16.04
N GLU A 37 16.65 3.22 -15.08
CA GLU A 37 16.80 2.94 -13.64
C GLU A 37 16.16 1.59 -13.24
N PRO A 38 14.85 1.30 -13.44
CA PRO A 38 14.25 0.02 -13.08
C PRO A 38 14.85 -1.15 -13.86
N ALA A 39 15.30 -0.94 -15.11
CA ALA A 39 16.00 -1.95 -15.89
C ALA A 39 17.36 -2.32 -15.23
N GLY A 40 18.17 -1.32 -14.89
CA GLY A 40 19.44 -1.52 -14.19
C GLY A 40 19.26 -2.12 -12.79
N MET A 41 18.20 -1.74 -12.07
CA MET A 41 17.85 -2.37 -10.78
C MET A 41 17.54 -3.86 -10.95
N LYS A 42 16.83 -4.24 -12.01
CA LYS A 42 16.50 -5.63 -12.32
C LYS A 42 17.75 -6.45 -12.66
N GLU A 43 18.64 -5.92 -13.49
CA GLU A 43 19.94 -6.53 -13.80
C GLU A 43 20.79 -6.71 -12.53
N LYS A 44 20.80 -5.68 -11.67
CA LYS A 44 21.53 -5.72 -10.40
C LYS A 44 20.99 -6.81 -9.47
N ALA A 45 19.69 -6.92 -9.30
CA ALA A 45 19.07 -7.98 -8.49
C ALA A 45 19.39 -9.37 -9.07
N ALA A 46 19.29 -9.53 -10.39
CA ALA A 46 19.57 -10.79 -11.08
C ALA A 46 21.02 -11.26 -10.88
N SER A 47 21.98 -10.34 -10.74
CA SER A 47 23.38 -10.69 -10.43
C SER A 47 23.59 -11.39 -9.08
N PHE A 48 22.61 -11.29 -8.16
CA PHE A 48 22.57 -12.00 -6.88
C PHE A 48 21.62 -13.22 -6.89
N GLY A 49 21.02 -13.55 -8.05
CA GLY A 49 20.00 -14.58 -8.16
C GLY A 49 18.65 -14.19 -7.54
N VAL A 50 18.34 -12.90 -7.49
CA VAL A 50 17.07 -12.36 -6.97
C VAL A 50 16.31 -11.65 -8.09
N ASP A 51 15.04 -11.98 -8.29
CA ASP A 51 14.19 -11.35 -9.29
C ASP A 51 13.54 -10.07 -8.73
N LEU A 52 13.74 -8.93 -9.40
CA LEU A 52 13.00 -7.71 -9.10
C LEU A 52 11.62 -7.78 -9.79
N GLU A 53 10.59 -8.21 -9.05
CA GLU A 53 9.24 -8.37 -9.59
C GLU A 53 8.34 -7.16 -9.37
N MET A 54 8.68 -6.29 -8.42
CA MET A 54 7.79 -5.20 -8.03
C MET A 54 8.54 -3.96 -7.56
N VAL A 55 7.96 -2.80 -7.84
CA VAL A 55 8.42 -1.50 -7.34
C VAL A 55 7.29 -0.76 -6.62
N ALA A 56 7.61 0.23 -5.80
CA ALA A 56 6.62 1.01 -5.06
C ALA A 56 6.50 2.44 -5.61
N LEU A 57 5.27 2.92 -5.81
CA LEU A 57 5.04 4.33 -6.16
C LEU A 57 5.37 5.24 -4.96
N PRO A 58 6.03 6.38 -5.17
CA PRO A 58 6.38 7.34 -4.13
C PRO A 58 5.22 8.29 -3.83
N LEU A 59 3.99 7.78 -3.70
CA LEU A 59 2.77 8.60 -3.65
C LEU A 59 2.85 9.69 -2.57
N ASN A 60 3.40 9.38 -1.40
CA ASN A 60 3.53 10.34 -0.31
C ASN A 60 4.58 11.46 -0.51
N LYS A 61 5.13 11.58 -1.72
CA LYS A 61 6.12 12.59 -2.09
C LYS A 61 5.75 13.32 -3.38
N LEU A 62 4.60 13.00 -3.98
CA LEU A 62 4.21 13.59 -5.27
C LEU A 62 3.83 15.07 -5.16
N SER A 63 3.28 15.47 -4.01
CA SER A 63 2.83 16.83 -3.77
C SER A 63 3.96 17.85 -4.01
N ASP A 64 3.61 18.96 -4.65
CA ASP A 64 4.54 20.06 -4.94
C ASP A 64 4.79 20.97 -3.72
N ASP A 65 3.93 20.88 -2.70
CA ASP A 65 3.99 21.63 -1.44
C ASP A 65 4.68 20.85 -0.31
N GLY A 66 5.12 19.62 -0.57
CA GLY A 66 5.85 18.79 0.38
C GLY A 66 4.97 18.06 1.40
N GLU A 67 3.65 18.17 1.29
CA GLU A 67 2.70 17.44 2.13
C GLU A 67 2.76 15.93 1.87
N TRP A 68 2.55 15.13 2.92
CA TRP A 68 2.54 13.66 2.79
C TRP A 68 1.38 13.16 1.92
N THR A 69 0.24 13.85 1.92
CA THR A 69 -0.95 13.46 1.16
C THR A 69 -0.95 14.16 -0.21
N PRO A 70 -1.03 13.44 -1.35
CA PRO A 70 -1.13 14.04 -2.68
C PRO A 70 -2.31 15.01 -2.84
N HIS A 71 -2.21 15.95 -3.78
CA HIS A 71 -3.30 16.88 -4.13
C HIS A 71 -4.58 16.15 -4.53
N TYR A 72 -4.49 15.08 -5.33
CA TYR A 72 -5.69 14.32 -5.73
C TYR A 72 -6.39 13.66 -4.54
N MET A 73 -5.65 13.24 -3.50
CA MET A 73 -6.23 12.73 -2.24
C MET A 73 -6.66 13.85 -1.29
N ARG A 74 -6.37 15.12 -1.58
CA ARG A 74 -6.90 16.28 -0.84
C ARG A 74 -8.10 16.92 -1.54
N GLY A 75 -8.53 16.37 -2.68
CA GLY A 75 -9.63 16.92 -3.49
C GLY A 75 -9.23 18.08 -4.41
N ASN A 76 -7.93 18.40 -4.53
CA ASN A 76 -7.45 19.37 -5.51
C ASN A 76 -7.12 18.65 -6.82
N PHE A 77 -8.14 18.42 -7.66
CA PHE A 77 -7.98 17.69 -8.92
C PHE A 77 -7.18 18.46 -9.97
N ASP A 78 -7.21 19.79 -9.97
CA ASP A 78 -6.43 20.61 -10.91
C ASP A 78 -4.92 20.38 -10.75
N LYS A 79 -4.44 20.35 -9.51
CA LYS A 79 -3.06 19.94 -9.21
C LYS A 79 -2.87 18.43 -9.29
N GLY A 80 -3.89 17.67 -8.89
CA GLY A 80 -3.90 16.21 -8.88
C GLY A 80 -3.71 15.59 -10.27
N GLU A 81 -4.16 16.23 -11.35
CA GLU A 81 -3.91 15.77 -12.72
C GLU A 81 -2.41 15.61 -13.00
N LYS A 82 -1.58 16.56 -12.57
CA LYS A 82 -0.12 16.48 -12.79
C LYS A 82 0.52 15.34 -12.00
N GLU A 83 0.06 15.12 -10.78
CA GLU A 83 0.52 14.00 -9.94
C GLU A 83 0.15 12.65 -10.57
N VAL A 84 -1.09 12.54 -11.06
CA VAL A 84 -1.58 11.31 -11.69
C VAL A 84 -0.93 11.07 -13.06
N GLU A 85 -0.69 12.12 -13.85
CA GLU A 85 0.07 12.02 -15.10
C GLU A 85 1.49 11.49 -14.85
N MET A 86 2.16 11.99 -13.80
CA MET A 86 3.47 11.48 -13.38
C MET A 86 3.41 10.00 -13.01
N VAL A 87 2.37 9.57 -12.28
CA VAL A 87 2.16 8.15 -11.97
C VAL A 87 1.95 7.32 -13.24
N CYS A 88 1.18 7.81 -14.22
CA CYS A 88 1.00 7.13 -15.50
C CYS A 88 2.35 6.95 -16.24
N LYS A 89 3.23 7.95 -16.23
CA LYS A 89 4.59 7.84 -16.78
C LYS A 89 5.44 6.80 -16.05
N MET A 90 5.37 6.76 -14.71
CA MET A 90 6.03 5.72 -13.91
C MET A 90 5.54 4.31 -14.23
N VAL A 91 4.22 4.14 -14.42
CA VAL A 91 3.63 2.85 -14.83
C VAL A 91 4.10 2.43 -16.21
N GLN A 92 4.18 3.38 -17.15
CA GLN A 92 4.75 3.14 -18.48
C GLN A 92 6.20 2.68 -18.38
N ALA A 93 7.06 3.45 -17.69
CA ALA A 93 8.48 3.15 -17.54
C ALA A 93 8.71 1.77 -16.91
N ALA A 94 7.94 1.41 -15.88
CA ALA A 94 8.00 0.09 -15.27
C ALA A 94 7.66 -1.03 -16.28
N GLY A 95 6.61 -0.86 -17.08
CA GLY A 95 6.23 -1.84 -18.10
C GLY A 95 7.25 -1.97 -19.22
N GLU A 96 7.83 -0.86 -19.67
CA GLU A 96 8.89 -0.83 -20.70
C GLU A 96 10.19 -1.47 -20.20
N ALA A 97 10.55 -1.26 -18.92
CA ALA A 97 11.67 -1.94 -18.25
C ALA A 97 11.39 -3.42 -17.90
N GLY A 98 10.18 -3.91 -18.18
CA GLY A 98 9.78 -5.29 -17.89
C GLY A 98 9.62 -5.60 -16.41
N ILE A 99 9.27 -4.60 -15.58
CA ILE A 99 8.83 -4.79 -14.20
C ILE A 99 7.33 -5.14 -14.21
N PRO A 100 6.94 -6.36 -13.79
CA PRO A 100 5.59 -6.87 -14.01
C PRO A 100 4.54 -6.33 -13.04
N ALA A 101 4.95 -5.63 -11.97
CA ALA A 101 4.02 -5.20 -10.94
C ALA A 101 4.46 -3.95 -10.17
N ILE A 102 3.49 -3.21 -9.64
CA ILE A 102 3.69 -2.00 -8.83
C ILE A 102 2.78 -2.08 -7.60
N LYS A 103 3.33 -1.80 -6.42
CA LYS A 103 2.54 -1.60 -5.18
C LYS A 103 2.38 -0.13 -4.84
N TYR A 104 1.24 0.19 -4.24
CA TYR A 104 0.86 1.56 -3.88
C TYR A 104 -0.22 1.54 -2.80
N PHE A 105 -0.67 2.72 -2.37
CA PHE A 105 -1.77 2.90 -1.41
C PHE A 105 -2.53 4.18 -1.75
N LEU A 106 -3.81 4.27 -1.41
CA LEU A 106 -4.60 5.50 -1.59
C LEU A 106 -5.26 5.83 -0.25
N CYS A 107 -4.51 6.52 0.62
CA CYS A 107 -4.99 6.87 1.95
C CYS A 107 -4.85 8.38 2.18
N GLU A 108 -5.85 8.95 2.83
CA GLU A 108 -5.91 10.39 3.14
C GLU A 108 -4.96 10.81 4.28
N MET A 109 -4.44 9.83 5.02
CA MET A 109 -3.61 10.04 6.21
C MET A 109 -2.57 8.95 6.37
N GLU A 110 -1.52 9.29 7.12
CA GLU A 110 -0.44 8.40 7.48
C GLU A 110 -0.90 7.21 8.34
N ASN A 111 -0.05 6.19 8.44
CA ASN A 111 -0.34 5.06 9.31
C ASN A 111 -0.44 5.51 10.77
N GLN A 112 -1.48 5.05 11.47
CA GLN A 112 -1.72 5.41 12.86
C GLN A 112 -1.13 4.34 13.79
N ARG A 113 -0.35 4.76 14.78
CA ARG A 113 0.30 3.90 15.78
C ARG A 113 0.36 4.61 17.14
N THR A 114 0.37 3.84 18.21
CA THR A 114 0.56 4.30 19.60
C THR A 114 1.86 3.73 20.17
N GLY A 115 2.09 3.93 21.48
CA GLY A 115 3.27 3.44 22.16
C GLY A 115 3.45 1.92 21.99
N ALA A 116 4.69 1.50 21.73
CA ALA A 116 5.08 0.10 21.51
C ALA A 116 5.14 -0.70 22.83
N LEU A 117 4.01 -0.82 23.52
CA LEU A 117 3.87 -1.56 24.77
C LEU A 117 2.63 -2.47 24.75
N PRO A 118 2.72 -3.69 25.33
CA PRO A 118 3.89 -4.28 25.99
C PRO A 118 5.02 -4.62 25.01
N LEU A 119 6.23 -4.85 25.52
CA LEU A 119 7.34 -5.35 24.68
C LEU A 119 7.12 -6.83 24.35
N GLY A 120 7.56 -7.21 23.15
CA GLY A 120 7.51 -8.58 22.65
C GLY A 120 8.61 -9.50 23.17
N ARG A 121 8.64 -10.71 22.60
CA ARG A 121 9.66 -11.73 22.86
C ARG A 121 11.07 -11.14 22.70
N GLY A 122 11.90 -11.29 23.73
CA GLY A 122 13.27 -10.76 23.73
C GLY A 122 13.36 -9.23 23.88
N GLY A 123 12.30 -8.56 24.35
CA GLY A 123 12.30 -7.10 24.53
C GLY A 123 12.11 -6.30 23.25
N VAL A 124 11.64 -6.96 22.18
CA VAL A 124 11.41 -6.33 20.88
C VAL A 124 10.27 -5.33 20.97
N ARG A 125 10.44 -4.17 20.34
CA ARG A 125 9.37 -3.19 20.21
C ARG A 125 8.48 -3.56 19.05
N TYR A 126 7.21 -3.75 19.34
CA TYR A 126 6.19 -4.03 18.35
C TYR A 126 5.41 -2.78 17.99
N SER A 127 5.11 -2.64 16.71
CA SER A 127 4.20 -1.61 16.23
C SER A 127 2.81 -1.90 16.80
N THR A 128 2.24 -0.92 17.50
CA THR A 128 1.01 -1.09 18.30
C THR A 128 0.02 0.00 17.93
N TRP A 129 -1.26 -0.30 18.02
CA TRP A 129 -2.35 0.65 17.92
C TRP A 129 -3.32 0.43 19.08
N ASP A 130 -3.74 1.53 19.71
CA ASP A 130 -4.76 1.52 20.75
C ASP A 130 -5.57 2.82 20.66
N LEU A 131 -6.77 2.74 20.09
CA LEU A 131 -7.65 3.88 19.88
C LEU A 131 -7.92 4.66 21.17
N SER A 132 -7.91 3.98 22.34
CA SER A 132 -8.14 4.66 23.63
C SER A 132 -7.02 5.63 24.03
N GLN A 133 -5.84 5.51 23.40
CA GLN A 133 -4.71 6.44 23.59
C GLN A 133 -4.66 7.55 22.53
N ALA A 134 -5.55 7.50 21.53
CA ALA A 134 -5.63 8.55 20.52
C ALA A 134 -6.30 9.81 21.09
N ASP A 135 -5.86 10.98 20.64
CA ASP A 135 -6.51 12.24 20.97
C ASP A 135 -7.78 12.40 20.11
N PRO A 136 -8.99 12.37 20.69
CA PRO A 136 -10.22 12.52 19.92
C PRO A 136 -10.42 13.93 19.35
N SER A 137 -9.65 14.92 19.84
CA SER A 137 -9.69 16.30 19.35
C SER A 137 -8.71 16.58 18.21
N ASP A 138 -7.75 15.68 17.97
CA ASP A 138 -6.80 15.78 16.86
C ASP A 138 -7.55 15.60 15.54
N GLN A 139 -7.73 16.68 14.80
CA GLN A 139 -8.28 16.64 13.45
C GLN A 139 -7.14 16.61 12.45
N ARG A 140 -7.21 15.68 11.48
CA ARG A 140 -6.18 15.58 10.44
C ARG A 140 -6.24 16.80 9.50
N TRP A 141 -7.45 17.26 9.21
CA TRP A 141 -7.73 18.38 8.32
C TRP A 141 -8.62 19.41 9.03
N GLY A 142 -8.68 20.62 8.49
CA GLY A 142 -9.58 21.65 9.01
C GLY A 142 -11.07 21.37 8.76
N GLU A 143 -11.39 20.36 7.94
CA GLU A 143 -12.73 19.96 7.55
C GLU A 143 -12.87 18.44 7.57
N THR A 144 -14.09 17.96 7.82
CA THR A 144 -14.41 16.54 7.76
C THR A 144 -14.33 16.03 6.32
N VAL A 145 -13.73 14.86 6.14
CA VAL A 145 -13.65 14.15 4.87
C VAL A 145 -14.53 12.91 4.92
N SER A 146 -15.61 12.91 4.15
CA SER A 146 -16.56 11.80 4.10
C SER A 146 -16.07 10.63 3.24
N ALA A 147 -16.69 9.46 3.43
CA ALA A 147 -16.42 8.28 2.61
C ALA A 147 -16.68 8.55 1.11
N ASP A 148 -17.72 9.32 0.77
CA ASP A 148 -18.05 9.65 -0.63
C ASP A 148 -16.98 10.52 -1.27
N GLN A 149 -16.46 11.52 -0.55
CA GLN A 149 -15.34 12.33 -1.03
C GLN A 149 -14.09 11.47 -1.27
N ASN A 150 -13.80 10.52 -0.37
CA ASN A 150 -12.67 9.62 -0.57
C ASN A 150 -12.88 8.66 -1.74
N TRP A 151 -14.11 8.19 -1.97
CA TRP A 151 -14.43 7.39 -3.15
C TRP A 151 -14.27 8.17 -4.45
N GLU A 152 -14.67 9.45 -4.47
CA GLU A 152 -14.43 10.34 -5.61
C GLU A 152 -12.93 10.47 -5.91
N ARG A 153 -12.12 10.73 -4.88
CA ARG A 153 -10.65 10.88 -5.01
C ARG A 153 -9.96 9.60 -5.47
N VAL A 154 -10.35 8.45 -4.91
CA VAL A 154 -9.84 7.14 -5.34
C VAL A 154 -10.26 6.85 -6.78
N THR A 155 -11.52 7.12 -7.15
CA THR A 155 -12.03 6.90 -8.51
C THR A 155 -11.27 7.77 -9.52
N PHE A 156 -11.04 9.05 -9.19
CA PHE A 156 -10.25 9.97 -10.02
C PHE A 156 -8.87 9.39 -10.38
N PHE A 157 -8.16 8.82 -9.41
CA PHE A 157 -6.88 8.16 -9.63
C PHE A 157 -7.03 6.90 -10.50
N LEU A 158 -7.98 6.02 -10.16
CA LEU A 158 -8.14 4.72 -10.81
C LEU A 158 -8.50 4.87 -12.29
N GLU A 159 -9.42 5.77 -12.63
CA GLU A 159 -9.86 6.01 -14.02
C GLU A 159 -8.72 6.42 -14.96
N ARG A 160 -7.64 7.00 -14.41
CA ARG A 160 -6.47 7.45 -15.17
C ARG A 160 -5.35 6.42 -15.17
N VAL A 161 -5.01 5.86 -14.01
CA VAL A 161 -3.83 5.00 -13.85
C VAL A 161 -4.08 3.56 -14.31
N ILE A 162 -5.26 3.01 -14.00
CA ILE A 162 -5.54 1.59 -14.24
C ILE A 162 -5.59 1.24 -15.74
N PRO A 163 -6.14 2.08 -16.65
CA PRO A 163 -6.05 1.83 -18.09
C PRO A 163 -4.60 1.81 -18.61
N VAL A 164 -3.72 2.65 -18.06
CA VAL A 164 -2.30 2.68 -18.42
C VAL A 164 -1.61 1.40 -17.95
N ALA A 165 -1.88 0.97 -16.72
CA ALA A 165 -1.38 -0.30 -16.20
C ALA A 165 -1.80 -1.50 -17.07
N LYS A 166 -3.05 -1.51 -17.54
CA LYS A 166 -3.52 -2.53 -18.49
C LYS A 166 -2.78 -2.47 -19.84
N LYS A 167 -2.54 -1.27 -20.39
CA LYS A 167 -1.83 -1.07 -21.66
C LYS A 167 -0.40 -1.62 -21.59
N TYR A 168 0.33 -1.32 -20.52
CA TYR A 168 1.72 -1.75 -20.32
C TYR A 168 1.86 -3.07 -19.56
N LYS A 169 0.74 -3.75 -19.29
CA LYS A 169 0.68 -5.06 -18.64
C LYS A 169 1.34 -5.11 -17.25
N VAL A 170 1.21 -4.03 -16.48
CA VAL A 170 1.75 -3.91 -15.12
C VAL A 170 0.65 -4.20 -14.11
N ARG A 171 0.84 -5.18 -13.23
CA ARG A 171 -0.10 -5.50 -12.16
C ARG A 171 -0.02 -4.45 -11.04
N MET A 172 -1.10 -3.74 -10.79
CA MET A 172 -1.22 -2.75 -9.72
C MET A 172 -1.72 -3.44 -8.44
N ALA A 173 -1.04 -3.23 -7.31
CA ALA A 173 -1.36 -3.84 -6.02
C ALA A 173 -1.58 -2.77 -4.94
N CYS A 174 -2.84 -2.42 -4.66
CA CYS A 174 -3.18 -1.41 -3.66
C CYS A 174 -3.17 -2.00 -2.25
N HIS A 175 -2.40 -1.41 -1.33
CA HIS A 175 -2.37 -1.77 0.08
C HIS A 175 -3.54 -1.12 0.82
N PRO A 176 -4.15 -1.80 1.81
CA PRO A 176 -5.20 -1.20 2.61
C PRO A 176 -4.67 -0.02 3.42
N CYS A 177 -5.59 0.80 3.85
CA CYS A 177 -5.35 1.77 4.89
C CYS A 177 -5.04 1.04 6.22
N ASP A 178 -3.88 1.37 6.79
CA ASP A 178 -3.34 0.75 8.00
C ASP A 178 -3.27 1.79 9.14
N PRO A 179 -3.92 1.58 10.29
CA PRO A 179 -4.75 0.43 10.58
C PRO A 179 -6.16 0.58 10.00
N TRP A 180 -7.04 -0.43 10.13
CA TRP A 180 -8.48 -0.19 10.06
C TRP A 180 -8.90 0.76 11.20
N LEU A 181 -9.71 1.79 10.88
CA LEU A 181 -10.13 2.82 11.82
C LEU A 181 -11.64 3.06 11.71
N PRO A 182 -12.31 3.44 12.82
CA PRO A 182 -13.71 3.78 12.78
C PRO A 182 -13.96 5.03 11.95
N ALA A 183 -15.15 5.13 11.37
CA ALA A 183 -15.60 6.32 10.64
C ALA A 183 -15.49 7.57 11.53
N GLY A 184 -15.07 8.68 10.92
CA GLY A 184 -14.86 9.97 11.58
C GLY A 184 -13.59 10.08 12.41
N TYR A 185 -12.72 9.05 12.48
CA TYR A 185 -11.45 9.17 13.20
C TYR A 185 -10.60 10.31 12.63
N ARG A 186 -10.20 11.26 13.49
CA ARG A 186 -9.54 12.52 13.12
C ARG A 186 -10.26 13.31 12.01
N GLY A 187 -11.59 13.20 11.95
CA GLY A 187 -12.42 13.87 10.95
C GLY A 187 -12.40 13.20 9.58
N VAL A 188 -11.95 11.95 9.44
CA VAL A 188 -11.79 11.29 8.14
C VAL A 188 -12.40 9.89 8.12
N ASP A 189 -13.24 9.62 7.11
CA ASP A 189 -13.79 8.29 6.83
C ASP A 189 -12.89 7.51 5.86
N ARG A 190 -12.01 6.64 6.39
CA ARG A 190 -11.13 5.83 5.54
C ARG A 190 -11.92 4.71 4.85
N ILE A 191 -11.77 4.61 3.52
CA ILE A 191 -12.58 3.70 2.69
C ILE A 191 -11.86 2.42 2.26
N LEU A 192 -10.52 2.41 2.23
CA LEU A 192 -9.74 1.26 1.74
C LEU A 192 -9.32 0.33 2.89
N GLY A 193 -10.29 -0.11 3.69
CA GLY A 193 -10.08 -1.08 4.77
C GLY A 193 -11.13 -2.19 4.74
N GLY A 194 -10.72 -3.38 5.20
CA GLY A 194 -11.60 -4.55 5.30
C GLY A 194 -12.18 -5.07 3.98
N TYR A 195 -13.11 -6.00 4.10
CA TYR A 195 -13.74 -6.68 2.96
C TYR A 195 -14.56 -5.73 2.08
N ASP A 196 -15.40 -4.88 2.67
CA ASP A 196 -16.33 -4.03 1.91
C ASP A 196 -15.60 -2.97 1.08
N GLY A 197 -14.62 -2.29 1.68
CA GLY A 197 -13.80 -1.30 1.00
C GLY A 197 -13.05 -1.91 -0.18
N PHE A 198 -12.42 -3.07 0.02
CA PHE A 198 -11.69 -3.74 -1.05
C PHE A 198 -12.61 -4.33 -2.12
N SER A 199 -13.79 -4.80 -1.76
CA SER A 199 -14.78 -5.32 -2.72
C SER A 199 -15.24 -4.22 -3.68
N LYS A 200 -15.60 -3.05 -3.16
CA LYS A 200 -15.94 -1.89 -3.99
C LYS A 200 -14.74 -1.42 -4.83
N PHE A 201 -13.55 -1.38 -4.25
CA PHE A 201 -12.34 -0.92 -4.93
C PHE A 201 -11.98 -1.71 -6.19
N ILE A 202 -12.07 -3.06 -6.14
CA ILE A 202 -11.71 -3.92 -7.28
C ILE A 202 -12.70 -3.86 -8.44
N GLU A 203 -13.93 -3.38 -8.19
CA GLU A 203 -14.99 -3.22 -9.19
C GLU A 203 -14.81 -1.91 -9.99
N ILE A 204 -14.19 -0.88 -9.40
CA ILE A 204 -13.88 0.37 -10.09
C ILE A 204 -12.81 0.10 -11.16
N CYS A 205 -13.11 0.42 -12.42
CA CYS A 205 -12.23 0.20 -13.58
C CYS A 205 -11.75 -1.27 -13.72
N GLU A 206 -12.64 -2.22 -13.45
CA GLU A 206 -12.29 -3.64 -13.34
C GLU A 206 -11.51 -4.17 -14.57
N ASN A 207 -10.31 -4.71 -14.32
CA ASN A 207 -9.56 -5.51 -15.28
C ASN A 207 -8.49 -6.39 -14.57
N PRO A 208 -7.77 -7.28 -15.28
CA PRO A 208 -6.78 -8.19 -14.68
C PRO A 208 -5.50 -7.53 -14.12
N TYR A 209 -5.24 -6.26 -14.45
CA TYR A 209 -4.07 -5.51 -13.96
C TYR A 209 -4.42 -4.59 -12.78
N HIS A 210 -5.69 -4.56 -12.37
CA HIS A 210 -6.17 -3.88 -11.18
C HIS A 210 -6.41 -4.87 -10.05
N GLY A 211 -5.61 -4.77 -8.98
CA GLY A 211 -5.68 -5.70 -7.86
C GLY A 211 -5.15 -5.13 -6.55
N LEU A 212 -4.98 -6.05 -5.60
CA LEU A 212 -4.80 -5.79 -4.19
C LEU A 212 -3.41 -6.25 -3.75
N ASN A 213 -2.82 -5.45 -2.85
CA ASN A 213 -1.87 -5.94 -1.88
C ASN A 213 -2.66 -6.34 -0.63
N LEU A 214 -3.03 -7.62 -0.55
CA LEU A 214 -3.82 -8.15 0.56
C LEU A 214 -2.92 -8.32 1.79
N CYS A 215 -2.93 -7.34 2.69
CA CYS A 215 -2.21 -7.42 3.94
C CYS A 215 -3.04 -8.16 4.99
N LEU A 216 -2.61 -9.35 5.38
CA LEU A 216 -3.39 -10.21 6.28
C LEU A 216 -3.57 -9.60 7.67
N GLY A 217 -2.57 -8.91 8.19
CA GLY A 217 -2.71 -8.19 9.46
C GLY A 217 -3.68 -7.00 9.39
N CYS A 218 -3.74 -6.28 8.25
CA CYS A 218 -4.75 -5.23 8.05
C CYS A 218 -6.16 -5.80 7.90
N MET A 219 -6.29 -7.01 7.34
CA MET A 219 -7.58 -7.69 7.28
C MET A 219 -7.98 -8.19 8.67
N ALA A 220 -7.04 -8.72 9.45
CA ALA A 220 -7.28 -9.20 10.81
C ALA A 220 -7.78 -8.06 11.72
N GLU A 221 -7.12 -6.90 11.73
CA GLU A 221 -7.56 -5.75 12.54
C GLU A 221 -8.89 -5.12 12.04
N SER A 222 -9.40 -5.52 10.86
CA SER A 222 -10.64 -4.98 10.30
C SER A 222 -11.90 -5.81 10.62
N VAL A 223 -11.73 -7.01 11.19
CA VAL A 223 -12.83 -7.95 11.44
C VAL A 223 -12.91 -8.32 12.91
N GLU A 224 -14.07 -8.85 13.34
CA GLU A 224 -14.26 -9.32 14.71
C GLU A 224 -13.60 -10.67 14.97
N ASN A 225 -13.61 -11.58 13.99
CA ASN A 225 -13.10 -12.95 14.13
C ASN A 225 -12.01 -13.26 13.08
N PRO A 226 -10.77 -12.78 13.26
CA PRO A 226 -9.70 -12.91 12.27
C PRO A 226 -9.46 -14.34 11.76
N ARG A 227 -9.46 -15.33 12.66
CA ARG A 227 -9.27 -16.75 12.33
C ARG A 227 -10.31 -17.30 11.36
N GLU A 228 -11.54 -16.83 11.46
CA GLU A 228 -12.62 -17.30 10.60
C GLU A 228 -12.75 -16.45 9.34
N ASP A 229 -12.58 -15.14 9.45
CA ASP A 229 -12.97 -14.20 8.39
C ASP A 229 -11.82 -13.89 7.42
N VAL A 230 -10.58 -13.78 7.89
CA VAL A 230 -9.42 -13.52 6.99
C VAL A 230 -9.25 -14.62 5.93
N PRO A 231 -9.38 -15.93 6.25
CA PRO A 231 -9.36 -16.97 5.23
C PRO A 231 -10.49 -16.86 4.19
N LYS A 232 -11.70 -16.42 4.60
CA LYS A 232 -12.83 -16.20 3.69
C LYS A 232 -12.55 -15.02 2.74
N ILE A 233 -12.01 -13.93 3.28
CA ILE A 233 -11.59 -12.74 2.52
C ILE A 233 -10.50 -13.11 1.51
N LEU A 234 -9.47 -13.83 1.96
CA LEU A 234 -8.39 -14.35 1.12
C LEU A 234 -8.96 -15.21 -0.03
N LYS A 235 -9.86 -16.14 0.29
CA LYS A 235 -10.50 -17.01 -0.70
C LYS A 235 -11.30 -16.20 -1.73
N TYR A 236 -12.12 -15.25 -1.28
CA TYR A 236 -12.94 -14.42 -2.15
C TYR A 236 -12.11 -13.63 -3.17
N PHE A 237 -11.09 -12.89 -2.70
CA PHE A 237 -10.23 -12.11 -3.60
C PHE A 237 -9.30 -12.98 -4.45
N GLY A 238 -8.90 -14.15 -3.92
CA GLY A 238 -8.11 -15.14 -4.63
C GLY A 238 -8.86 -15.78 -5.79
N GLU A 239 -10.12 -16.19 -5.59
CA GLU A 239 -10.99 -16.76 -6.63
C GLU A 239 -11.26 -15.76 -7.75
N LYS A 240 -11.36 -14.47 -7.43
CA LYS A 240 -11.45 -13.38 -8.41
C LYS A 240 -10.13 -13.02 -9.09
N LYS A 241 -9.01 -13.64 -8.69
CA LYS A 241 -7.65 -13.35 -9.18
C LYS A 241 -7.26 -11.88 -9.00
N LYS A 242 -7.70 -11.26 -7.91
CA LYS A 242 -7.44 -9.84 -7.60
C LYS A 242 -6.27 -9.64 -6.65
N ILE A 243 -5.67 -10.71 -6.13
CA ILE A 243 -4.51 -10.62 -5.24
C ILE A 243 -3.23 -10.57 -6.07
N HIS A 244 -2.55 -9.43 -6.08
CA HIS A 244 -1.28 -9.23 -6.79
C HIS A 244 -0.07 -9.25 -5.85
N LEU A 245 -0.29 -8.99 -4.57
CA LEU A 245 0.69 -9.11 -3.49
C LEU A 245 -0.03 -9.55 -2.21
N ILE A 246 0.66 -10.30 -1.36
CA ILE A 246 0.20 -10.63 -0.01
C ILE A 246 1.28 -10.19 0.98
N HIS A 247 0.89 -9.46 2.02
CA HIS A 247 1.75 -9.29 3.18
C HIS A 247 1.35 -10.29 4.26
N TYR A 248 2.21 -11.27 4.50
CA TYR A 248 2.10 -12.20 5.62
C TYR A 248 2.72 -11.56 6.87
N ARG A 249 1.89 -10.82 7.62
CA ARG A 249 2.18 -10.34 8.98
C ARG A 249 1.06 -10.79 9.91
N ASN A 250 1.36 -10.90 11.20
CA ASN A 250 0.42 -11.37 12.19
C ASN A 250 0.27 -10.35 13.33
N ILE A 251 -0.90 -10.35 13.97
CA ILE A 251 -1.24 -9.43 15.06
C ILE A 251 -1.84 -10.22 16.22
N VAL A 252 -1.79 -9.62 17.42
CA VAL A 252 -2.68 -9.98 18.53
C VAL A 252 -3.68 -8.85 18.73
N GLY A 253 -4.94 -9.19 18.95
CA GLY A 253 -6.04 -8.24 19.06
C GLY A 253 -6.78 -8.03 17.74
N GLY A 254 -7.38 -6.86 17.55
CA GLY A 254 -8.25 -6.61 16.40
C GLY A 254 -8.63 -5.14 16.25
N GLN A 255 -9.88 -4.89 15.85
CA GLN A 255 -10.41 -3.54 15.65
C GLN A 255 -10.11 -2.64 16.85
N ASN A 256 -9.64 -1.43 16.56
CA ASN A 256 -9.31 -0.38 17.53
C ASN A 256 -8.15 -0.67 18.48
N LYS A 257 -7.70 -1.92 18.63
CA LYS A 257 -6.57 -2.28 19.48
C LYS A 257 -5.89 -3.55 19.02
N PHE A 258 -4.67 -3.40 18.50
CA PHE A 258 -3.83 -4.53 18.15
C PHE A 258 -2.36 -4.22 18.36
N GLN A 259 -1.57 -5.29 18.39
CA GLN A 259 -0.13 -5.22 18.35
C GLN A 259 0.39 -6.17 17.27
N GLU A 260 1.28 -5.68 16.41
CA GLU A 260 2.04 -6.53 15.49
C GLU A 260 2.89 -7.49 16.30
N VAL A 261 2.96 -8.76 15.91
CA VAL A 261 3.80 -9.74 16.59
C VAL A 261 4.58 -10.57 15.58
N TYR A 262 5.44 -11.47 16.06
CA TYR A 262 6.06 -12.42 15.13
C TYR A 262 4.98 -13.29 14.46
N PRO A 263 5.22 -13.76 13.22
CA PRO A 263 4.22 -14.56 12.50
C PRO A 263 3.71 -15.78 13.28
N ASP A 264 4.56 -16.37 14.13
CA ASP A 264 4.27 -17.53 14.98
C ASP A 264 3.55 -17.21 16.30
N GLU A 265 3.34 -15.93 16.63
CA GLU A 265 2.81 -15.48 17.92
C GLU A 265 1.38 -14.89 17.86
N GLY A 266 0.90 -14.55 16.67
CA GLY A 266 -0.39 -13.85 16.53
C GLY A 266 -1.60 -14.79 16.50
N ASP A 267 -2.77 -14.16 16.52
CA ASP A 267 -4.06 -14.82 16.65
C ASP A 267 -4.49 -15.56 15.38
#